data_AF-A0AAE0WCF0-F1
#
_entry.id   AF-A0AAE0WCF0-F1
#
_cell.length_a   1.000
_cell.length_b   1.000
_cell.length_c   1.000
_cell.angle_alpha   90.00
_cell.angle_beta   90.00
_cell.angle_gamma   90.00
#
_symmetry.space_group_name_H-M   'P 1'
#
loop_
_entity.id
_entity.type
_entity.pdbx_description
1 polymer ?
#
loop_
_entity_poly.entity_id
_entity_poly.type
_entity_poly.pdbx_seq_one_letter_code
_entity_poly.pdbx_strand_id
1 'polypeptide(L)'
;MDKLDMSALCCCPRTLAKQLTCIELRLIRGICRDDLLQGFKTNSSTSVSKNYRDYVHWCNRFGSLVDVQLPTCLNKRRRKRIMLTNYLLEVAMECISIGNFNSAIIILIRIELSPASKMQGMWAGHNWMYFNKMKHLIDPQKNFSNYRTYLQVAKDRAETDDNLTDKIFIPYFELLTKDLYVADDVSSRSSKDSGDLTFQIERSIHYFEIWKNAQCSFKDIPNIISFLESDVITDRSCQGHLLQSESFTSCGSNQRSERTSARPTEAIKWVRRKVEYLFSQ
;
A
#
# COMPACT_ATOMS: atom_id res chain seq x y z
N MET A 1 11.35 -1.89 -27.75
CA MET A 1 11.32 -3.13 -26.94
C MET A 1 9.88 -3.42 -26.59
N ASP A 2 9.34 -4.58 -26.94
CA ASP A 2 8.05 -5.02 -26.42
C ASP A 2 8.16 -5.08 -24.89
N LYS A 3 7.46 -4.16 -24.19
CA LYS A 3 7.42 -4.13 -22.72
C LYS A 3 6.90 -5.49 -22.24
N LEU A 4 7.71 -6.20 -21.45
CA LEU A 4 7.40 -7.53 -20.94
C LEU A 4 6.13 -7.46 -20.06
N ASP A 5 5.20 -8.36 -20.34
CA ASP A 5 3.88 -8.42 -19.72
C ASP A 5 3.92 -9.33 -18.48
N MET A 6 3.46 -8.84 -17.32
CA MET A 6 3.43 -9.63 -16.08
C MET A 6 2.68 -10.96 -16.25
N SER A 7 1.58 -10.95 -17.02
CA SER A 7 0.77 -12.14 -17.26
C SER A 7 1.45 -13.17 -18.19
N ALA A 8 2.40 -12.71 -19.02
CA ALA A 8 3.20 -13.59 -19.87
C ALA A 8 4.35 -14.25 -19.09
N LEU A 9 4.85 -13.59 -18.03
CA LEU A 9 5.88 -14.13 -17.16
C LEU A 9 5.31 -15.12 -16.13
N CYS A 10 4.12 -14.84 -15.61
CA CYS A 10 3.43 -15.69 -14.65
C CYS A 10 1.94 -15.73 -14.99
N CYS A 11 1.45 -16.88 -15.47
CA CYS A 11 0.04 -17.03 -15.82
C CYS A 11 -0.86 -17.24 -14.60
N CYS A 12 -0.30 -17.61 -13.44
CA CYS A 12 -1.05 -17.88 -12.21
C CYS A 12 -1.01 -16.67 -11.26
N PRO A 13 -2.15 -15.98 -11.01
CA PRO A 13 -2.21 -14.84 -10.10
C PRO A 13 -1.70 -15.15 -8.69
N ARG A 14 -2.03 -16.34 -8.18
CA ARG A 14 -1.59 -16.80 -6.85
C ARG A 14 -0.08 -16.97 -6.76
N THR A 15 0.55 -17.45 -7.83
CA THR A 15 2.02 -17.57 -7.87
C THR A 15 2.65 -16.18 -7.79
N LEU A 16 2.16 -15.20 -8.55
CA LEU A 16 2.67 -13.83 -8.47
C LEU A 16 2.44 -13.21 -7.07
N ALA A 17 1.26 -13.39 -6.48
CA ALA A 17 0.95 -12.93 -5.13
C ALA A 17 1.89 -13.53 -4.06
N LYS A 18 2.25 -14.82 -4.19
CA LYS A 18 3.27 -15.45 -3.33
C LYS A 18 4.63 -14.81 -3.49
N GLN A 19 5.07 -14.52 -4.72
CA GLN A 19 6.37 -13.87 -4.96
C GLN A 19 6.42 -12.44 -4.42
N LEU A 20 5.35 -11.65 -4.62
CA LEU A 20 5.20 -10.32 -4.01
C LEU A 20 5.32 -10.39 -2.48
N THR A 21 4.65 -11.37 -1.87
CA THR A 21 4.70 -11.61 -0.43
C THR A 21 6.11 -11.98 0.05
N CYS A 22 6.86 -12.78 -0.69
CA CYS A 22 8.25 -13.14 -0.35
C CYS A 22 9.17 -11.91 -0.37
N ILE A 23 9.05 -11.08 -1.41
CA ILE A 23 9.83 -9.84 -1.53
C ILE A 23 9.50 -8.88 -0.39
N GLU A 24 8.21 -8.65 -0.13
CA GLU A 24 7.79 -7.71 0.92
C GLU A 24 8.20 -8.18 2.31
N LEU A 25 7.99 -9.45 2.67
CA LEU A 25 8.44 -9.96 3.97
C LEU A 25 9.97 -9.86 4.11
N ARG A 26 10.74 -10.15 3.06
CA ARG A 26 12.20 -10.00 3.09
C ARG A 26 12.61 -8.55 3.37
N LEU A 27 11.94 -7.57 2.75
CA LEU A 27 12.24 -6.15 2.94
C LEU A 27 11.80 -5.65 4.32
N ILE A 28 10.58 -5.97 4.77
CA ILE A 28 10.04 -5.51 6.06
C ILE A 28 10.81 -6.12 7.22
N ARG A 29 11.28 -7.37 7.12
CA ARG A 29 12.15 -7.98 8.14
C ARG A 29 13.42 -7.18 8.40
N GLY A 30 13.92 -6.46 7.40
CA GLY A 30 15.07 -5.57 7.54
C GLY A 30 14.76 -4.30 8.33
N ILE A 31 13.49 -3.88 8.42
CA ILE A 31 13.09 -2.68 9.17
C ILE A 31 13.10 -3.02 10.67
N CYS A 32 14.02 -2.41 11.40
CA CYS A 32 13.99 -2.45 12.87
C CYS A 32 13.05 -1.37 13.43
N ARG A 33 12.80 -1.45 14.73
CA ARG A 33 11.99 -0.46 15.45
C ARG A 33 12.48 0.98 15.24
N ASP A 34 13.79 1.22 15.35
CA ASP A 34 14.37 2.56 15.19
C ASP A 34 14.25 3.06 13.75
N ASP A 35 14.39 2.16 12.76
CA ASP A 35 14.15 2.47 11.35
C ASP A 35 12.73 2.98 11.12
N LEU A 36 11.74 2.30 11.73
CA LEU A 36 10.33 2.67 11.63
C LEU A 36 10.06 4.01 12.31
N LEU A 37 10.52 4.19 13.55
CA LEU A 37 10.39 5.43 14.32
C LEU A 37 11.00 6.63 13.58
N GLN A 38 12.20 6.47 13.05
CA GLN A 38 12.87 7.51 12.27
C GLN A 38 12.14 7.79 10.95
N GLY A 39 11.72 6.71 10.27
CA GLY A 39 11.11 6.77 8.95
C GLY A 39 9.76 7.46 8.92
N PHE A 40 8.90 7.30 9.94
CA PHE A 40 7.63 8.01 9.99
C PHE A 40 7.74 9.46 10.51
N LYS A 41 8.78 9.77 11.31
CA LYS A 41 8.98 11.12 11.90
C LYS A 41 9.67 12.09 10.96
N THR A 42 10.59 11.60 10.12
CA THR A 42 11.54 12.48 9.45
C THR A 42 11.15 12.80 8.02
N ASN A 43 11.16 14.09 7.67
CA ASN A 43 10.92 14.58 6.31
C ASN A 43 12.20 14.59 5.45
N SER A 44 13.38 14.30 6.01
CA SER A 44 14.65 14.31 5.27
C SER A 44 15.04 12.91 4.79
N SER A 45 15.19 12.76 3.46
CA SER A 45 15.59 11.49 2.83
C SER A 45 16.96 10.97 3.25
N THR A 46 17.84 11.85 3.76
CA THR A 46 19.21 11.54 4.18
C THR A 46 19.30 10.91 5.57
N SER A 47 18.32 11.14 6.44
CA SER A 47 18.34 10.60 7.80
C SER A 47 17.69 9.23 7.90
N VAL A 48 16.64 8.96 7.11
CA VAL A 48 15.88 7.71 7.13
C VAL A 48 16.78 6.52 6.79
N SER A 49 16.70 5.43 7.56
CA SER A 49 17.56 4.27 7.35
C SER A 49 17.43 3.61 5.97
N LYS A 50 18.48 2.88 5.57
CA LYS A 50 18.50 2.18 4.28
C LYS A 50 17.34 1.19 4.15
N ASN A 51 17.04 0.40 5.18
CA ASN A 51 16.00 -0.64 5.11
C ASN A 51 14.60 -0.04 4.92
N TYR A 52 14.28 1.03 5.64
CA TYR A 52 13.02 1.74 5.45
C TYR A 52 12.94 2.34 4.04
N ARG A 53 14.00 3.00 3.56
CA ARG A 53 14.05 3.55 2.20
C ARG A 53 13.91 2.47 1.12
N ASP A 54 14.53 1.32 1.29
CA ASP A 54 14.46 0.21 0.33
C ASP A 54 13.03 -0.34 0.25
N TYR A 55 12.35 -0.50 1.38
CA TYR A 55 10.95 -0.93 1.38
C TYR A 55 10.00 0.11 0.78
N VAL A 56 10.22 1.38 1.11
CA VAL A 56 9.52 2.51 0.48
C VAL A 56 9.74 2.53 -1.04
N HIS A 57 10.98 2.36 -1.48
CA HIS A 57 11.36 2.30 -2.88
C HIS A 57 10.66 1.13 -3.58
N TRP A 58 10.61 -0.04 -2.95
CA TRP A 58 9.87 -1.19 -3.45
C TRP A 58 8.37 -0.88 -3.66
N CYS A 59 7.69 -0.29 -2.68
CA CYS A 59 6.26 0.07 -2.81
C CYS A 59 6.02 1.02 -3.99
N ASN A 60 6.88 2.05 -4.14
CA ASN A 60 6.81 3.00 -5.25
C ASN A 60 7.01 2.30 -6.60
N ARG A 61 8.08 1.51 -6.69
CA ARG A 61 8.47 0.75 -7.87
C ARG A 61 7.37 -0.22 -8.28
N PHE A 62 6.80 -0.96 -7.34
CA PHE A 62 5.71 -1.88 -7.60
C PHE A 62 4.47 -1.15 -8.11
N GLY A 63 4.13 0.01 -7.53
CA GLY A 63 3.08 0.89 -8.05
C GLY A 63 3.34 1.31 -9.50
N SER A 64 4.54 1.80 -9.81
CA SER A 64 4.92 2.16 -11.18
C SER A 64 4.90 0.96 -12.14
N LEU A 65 5.32 -0.22 -11.68
CA LEU A 65 5.25 -1.44 -12.46
C LEU A 65 3.79 -1.78 -12.82
N VAL A 66 2.86 -1.69 -11.85
CA VAL A 66 1.42 -1.86 -12.10
C VAL A 66 0.91 -0.81 -13.09
N ASP A 67 1.30 0.45 -12.95
CA ASP A 67 0.90 1.53 -13.87
C ASP A 67 1.35 1.27 -15.32
N VAL A 68 2.57 0.75 -15.51
CA VAL A 68 3.09 0.40 -16.85
C VAL A 68 2.36 -0.81 -17.46
N GLN A 69 1.88 -1.73 -16.63
CA GLN A 69 1.02 -2.83 -17.09
C GLN A 69 -0.40 -2.36 -17.38
N LEU A 70 -0.89 -1.34 -16.66
CA LEU A 70 -2.23 -0.84 -16.86
C LEU A 70 -2.38 -0.09 -18.19
N PRO A 71 -3.58 -0.16 -18.80
CA PRO A 71 -3.83 0.49 -20.06
C PRO A 71 -3.79 2.03 -19.98
N THR A 72 -2.97 2.64 -20.83
CA THR A 72 -3.06 4.07 -21.11
C THR A 72 -4.15 4.35 -22.16
N CYS A 73 -4.70 5.58 -22.14
CA CYS A 73 -5.69 6.05 -23.13
C CYS A 73 -5.21 5.95 -24.58
N LEU A 74 -3.90 5.80 -24.81
CA LEU A 74 -3.25 5.81 -26.12
C LEU A 74 -3.10 4.40 -26.75
N ASN A 75 -3.34 3.33 -25.99
CA ASN A 75 -3.11 1.95 -26.45
C ASN A 75 -4.29 1.38 -27.25
N LYS A 76 -4.07 1.06 -28.54
CA LYS A 76 -5.07 0.53 -29.49
C LYS A 76 -5.55 -0.92 -29.21
N ARG A 77 -4.89 -1.68 -28.31
CA ARG A 77 -5.16 -3.12 -28.09
C ARG A 77 -6.16 -3.40 -26.96
N ARG A 78 -7.44 -3.00 -27.13
CA ARG A 78 -8.52 -3.12 -26.11
C ARG A 78 -8.59 -4.46 -25.37
N ARG A 79 -8.42 -5.59 -26.05
CA ARG A 79 -8.50 -6.93 -25.46
C ARG A 79 -7.36 -7.23 -24.47
N LYS A 80 -6.12 -6.84 -24.81
CA LYS A 80 -4.95 -7.02 -23.93
C LYS A 80 -5.10 -6.23 -22.63
N ARG A 81 -5.67 -5.01 -22.72
CA ARG A 81 -5.96 -4.13 -21.58
C ARG A 81 -6.88 -4.79 -20.55
N ILE A 82 -7.95 -5.41 -21.04
CA ILE A 82 -8.95 -6.14 -20.23
C ILE A 82 -8.30 -7.31 -19.50
N MET A 83 -7.55 -8.13 -20.23
CA MET A 83 -6.92 -9.33 -19.66
C MET A 83 -5.94 -8.96 -18.55
N LEU A 84 -5.13 -7.92 -18.75
CA LEU A 84 -4.13 -7.51 -17.77
C LEU A 84 -4.73 -6.86 -16.52
N THR A 85 -5.78 -6.02 -16.68
CA THR A 85 -6.51 -5.49 -15.52
C THR A 85 -7.20 -6.60 -14.72
N ASN A 86 -7.82 -7.58 -15.39
CA ASN A 86 -8.43 -8.73 -14.70
C ASN A 86 -7.38 -9.57 -13.97
N TYR A 87 -6.25 -9.86 -14.64
CA TYR A 87 -5.14 -10.58 -14.03
C TYR A 87 -4.63 -9.86 -12.78
N LEU A 88 -4.41 -8.54 -12.83
CA LEU A 88 -3.99 -7.75 -11.67
C LEU A 88 -5.03 -7.76 -10.54
N LEU A 89 -6.32 -7.72 -10.85
CA LEU A 89 -7.37 -7.84 -9.85
C LEU A 89 -7.33 -9.22 -9.16
N GLU A 90 -7.16 -10.29 -9.93
CA GLU A 90 -7.01 -11.65 -9.39
C GLU A 90 -5.75 -11.75 -8.51
N VAL A 91 -4.64 -11.10 -8.89
CA VAL A 91 -3.44 -11.01 -8.05
C VAL A 91 -3.74 -10.28 -6.74
N ALA A 92 -4.49 -9.18 -6.77
CA ALA A 92 -4.89 -8.46 -5.55
C ALA A 92 -5.77 -9.31 -4.63
N MET A 93 -6.69 -10.11 -5.20
CA MET A 93 -7.51 -11.06 -4.44
C MET A 93 -6.65 -12.12 -3.74
N GLU A 94 -5.68 -12.68 -4.46
CA GLU A 94 -4.75 -13.66 -3.89
C GLU A 94 -3.84 -13.04 -2.83
N CYS A 95 -3.42 -11.78 -3.00
CA CYS A 95 -2.70 -11.03 -1.98
C CYS A 95 -3.53 -10.87 -0.69
N ILE A 96 -4.82 -10.50 -0.79
CA ILE A 96 -5.74 -10.44 0.35
C ILE A 96 -5.89 -11.82 1.01
N SER A 97 -6.06 -12.87 0.21
CA SER A 97 -6.19 -14.25 0.72
C SER A 97 -4.94 -14.72 1.49
N ILE A 98 -3.76 -14.26 1.08
CA ILE A 98 -2.49 -14.57 1.75
C ILE A 98 -2.29 -13.70 3.01
N GLY A 99 -2.91 -12.52 3.05
CA GLY A 99 -2.70 -11.52 4.10
C GLY A 99 -1.73 -10.40 3.71
N ASN A 100 -1.30 -10.34 2.44
CA ASN A 100 -0.50 -9.24 1.92
C ASN A 100 -1.41 -8.07 1.48
N PHE A 101 -1.86 -7.26 2.45
CA PHE A 101 -2.73 -6.13 2.16
C PHE A 101 -2.00 -4.97 1.48
N ASN A 102 -0.70 -4.82 1.69
CA ASN A 102 0.07 -3.74 1.08
C ASN A 102 0.10 -3.86 -0.46
N SER A 103 0.55 -4.99 -1.01
CA SER A 103 0.47 -5.23 -2.46
C SER A 103 -0.95 -5.16 -3.01
N ALA A 104 -1.92 -5.75 -2.30
CA ALA A 104 -3.32 -5.72 -2.74
C ALA A 104 -3.83 -4.29 -2.89
N ILE A 105 -3.63 -3.45 -1.88
CA ILE A 105 -4.09 -2.06 -1.88
C ILE A 105 -3.35 -1.24 -2.92
N ILE A 106 -2.03 -1.43 -3.09
CA ILE A 106 -1.28 -0.77 -4.17
C ILE A 106 -1.92 -1.09 -5.53
N ILE A 107 -2.17 -2.37 -5.84
CA ILE A 107 -2.82 -2.75 -7.10
C ILE A 107 -4.20 -2.11 -7.24
N LEU A 108 -5.04 -2.20 -6.20
CA LEU A 108 -6.41 -1.67 -6.23
C LEU A 108 -6.43 -0.14 -6.44
N ILE A 109 -5.57 0.61 -5.76
CA ILE A 109 -5.42 2.06 -5.94
C ILE A 109 -4.97 2.37 -7.36
N ARG A 110 -3.95 1.68 -7.89
CA ARG A 110 -3.47 1.93 -9.26
C ARG A 110 -4.54 1.62 -10.30
N ILE A 111 -5.31 0.55 -10.13
CA ILE A 111 -6.47 0.25 -10.98
C ILE A 111 -7.50 1.38 -10.89
N GLU A 112 -7.86 1.83 -9.68
CA GLU A 112 -8.85 2.89 -9.46
C GLU A 112 -8.45 4.22 -10.13
N LEU A 113 -7.18 4.61 -10.00
CA LEU A 113 -6.62 5.82 -10.59
C LEU A 113 -6.49 5.73 -12.12
N SER A 114 -6.34 4.52 -12.66
CA SER A 114 -6.22 4.31 -14.09
C SER A 114 -7.54 4.55 -14.85
N PRO A 115 -7.48 4.85 -16.16
CA PRO A 115 -8.68 4.90 -17.01
C PRO A 115 -9.49 3.58 -17.00
N ALA A 116 -8.87 2.45 -16.67
CA ALA A 116 -9.51 1.14 -16.64
C ALA A 116 -10.69 1.07 -15.64
N SER A 117 -10.62 1.83 -14.53
CA SER A 117 -11.67 1.84 -13.50
C SER A 117 -13.03 2.32 -14.00
N LYS A 118 -13.06 3.10 -15.09
CA LYS A 118 -14.28 3.68 -15.67
C LYS A 118 -14.83 2.88 -16.84
N MET A 119 -14.08 1.91 -17.36
CA MET A 119 -14.44 1.20 -18.58
C MET A 119 -15.35 0.02 -18.24
N GLN A 120 -16.64 0.26 -18.01
CA GLN A 120 -17.63 -0.77 -17.65
C GLN A 120 -17.66 -1.96 -18.63
N GLY A 121 -17.50 -1.69 -19.93
CA GLY A 121 -17.38 -2.72 -20.98
C GLY A 121 -16.01 -3.37 -21.11
N MET A 122 -15.14 -3.27 -20.09
CA MET A 122 -13.84 -3.95 -20.00
C MET A 122 -13.83 -5.14 -19.07
N TRP A 123 -14.80 -5.28 -18.19
CA TRP A 123 -14.73 -6.29 -17.16
C TRP A 123 -15.48 -7.54 -17.58
N ALA A 124 -14.89 -8.71 -17.38
CA ALA A 124 -15.73 -9.91 -17.26
C ALA A 124 -16.65 -9.66 -16.06
N GLY A 125 -17.97 -9.80 -16.22
CA GLY A 125 -18.94 -9.31 -15.23
C GLY A 125 -18.62 -9.68 -13.78
N HIS A 126 -18.07 -10.88 -13.54
CA HIS A 126 -17.64 -11.31 -12.21
C HIS A 126 -16.50 -10.44 -11.64
N ASN A 127 -15.44 -10.16 -12.41
CA ASN A 127 -14.29 -9.37 -11.97
C ASN A 127 -14.68 -7.92 -11.63
N TRP A 128 -15.61 -7.31 -12.36
CA TRP A 128 -16.14 -5.99 -11.99
C TRP A 128 -16.81 -5.99 -10.62
N MET A 129 -17.63 -7.01 -10.35
CA MET A 129 -18.34 -7.13 -9.08
C MET A 129 -17.35 -7.29 -7.92
N TYR A 130 -16.30 -8.10 -8.11
CA TYR A 130 -15.23 -8.23 -7.12
C TYR A 130 -14.48 -6.92 -6.92
N PHE A 131 -14.10 -6.22 -7.99
CA PHE A 131 -13.45 -4.92 -7.86
C PHE A 131 -14.32 -3.92 -7.08
N ASN A 132 -15.61 -3.80 -7.41
CA ASN A 132 -16.51 -2.92 -6.66
C ASN A 132 -16.68 -3.32 -5.20
N LYS A 133 -16.66 -4.62 -4.87
CA LYS A 133 -16.63 -5.08 -3.48
C LYS A 133 -15.31 -4.72 -2.78
N MET A 134 -14.18 -4.88 -3.47
CA MET A 134 -12.86 -4.61 -2.92
C MET A 134 -12.53 -3.12 -2.81
N LYS A 135 -13.17 -2.23 -3.59
CA LYS A 135 -13.04 -0.78 -3.44
C LYS A 135 -13.28 -0.29 -2.02
N HIS A 136 -14.13 -0.99 -1.27
CA HIS A 136 -14.35 -0.66 0.13
C HIS A 136 -13.06 -0.70 0.96
N LEU A 137 -12.08 -1.55 0.62
CA LEU A 137 -10.77 -1.59 1.31
C LEU A 137 -9.96 -0.30 1.14
N ILE A 138 -10.10 0.36 0.00
CA ILE A 138 -9.37 1.60 -0.32
C ILE A 138 -10.23 2.85 -0.14
N ASP A 139 -11.47 2.68 0.33
CA ASP A 139 -12.38 3.78 0.62
C ASP A 139 -11.86 4.57 1.83
N PRO A 140 -11.50 5.86 1.66
CA PRO A 140 -10.94 6.65 2.75
C PRO A 140 -12.02 7.12 3.73
N GLN A 141 -13.31 6.85 3.47
CA GLN A 141 -14.41 7.17 4.39
C GLN A 141 -14.19 6.60 5.79
N LYS A 142 -14.58 7.39 6.80
CA LYS A 142 -14.41 7.05 8.23
C LYS A 142 -12.98 6.58 8.55
N ASN A 143 -11.98 7.22 7.92
CA ASN A 143 -10.56 6.89 8.06
C ASN A 143 -10.27 5.42 7.71
N PHE A 144 -10.66 4.98 6.51
CA PHE A 144 -10.42 3.61 6.03
C PHE A 144 -11.07 2.53 6.92
N SER A 145 -12.28 2.77 7.44
CA SER A 145 -12.91 1.89 8.43
C SER A 145 -13.02 0.43 7.96
N ASN A 146 -13.26 0.21 6.67
CA ASN A 146 -13.39 -1.13 6.10
C ASN A 146 -12.06 -1.90 6.15
N TYR A 147 -10.95 -1.28 5.73
CA TYR A 147 -9.63 -1.88 5.89
C TYR A 147 -9.28 -2.08 7.37
N ARG A 148 -9.64 -1.12 8.23
CA ARG A 148 -9.41 -1.22 9.67
C ARG A 148 -10.13 -2.40 10.33
N THR A 149 -11.26 -2.87 9.79
CA THR A 149 -11.90 -4.11 10.25
C THR A 149 -11.00 -5.33 10.01
N TYR A 150 -10.35 -5.44 8.86
CA TYR A 150 -9.37 -6.51 8.59
C TYR A 150 -8.13 -6.38 9.48
N LEU A 151 -7.64 -5.15 9.66
CA LEU A 151 -6.53 -4.87 10.56
C LEU A 151 -6.86 -5.26 12.00
N GLN A 152 -8.08 -4.99 12.47
CA GLN A 152 -8.50 -5.36 13.82
C GLN A 152 -8.54 -6.88 13.98
N VAL A 153 -9.11 -7.61 13.02
CA VAL A 153 -9.11 -9.09 13.04
C VAL A 153 -7.68 -9.64 13.09
N ALA A 154 -6.73 -9.02 12.38
CA ALA A 154 -5.33 -9.42 12.43
C ALA A 154 -4.67 -9.15 13.79
N LYS A 155 -5.02 -8.03 14.44
CA LYS A 155 -4.58 -7.69 15.80
C LYS A 155 -5.16 -8.65 16.83
N ASP A 156 -6.46 -8.94 16.77
CA ASP A 156 -7.13 -9.86 17.69
C ASP A 156 -6.51 -11.26 17.61
N ARG A 157 -6.14 -11.71 16.41
CA ARG A 157 -5.40 -12.97 16.23
C ARG A 157 -4.03 -12.90 16.89
N ALA A 158 -3.30 -11.79 16.70
CA ALA A 158 -1.97 -11.60 17.29
C ALA A 158 -1.96 -11.64 18.82
N GLU A 159 -3.07 -11.27 19.46
CA GLU A 159 -3.22 -11.29 20.91
C GLU A 159 -3.64 -12.65 21.47
N THR A 160 -4.18 -13.55 20.63
CA THR A 160 -4.84 -14.79 21.07
C THR A 160 -4.15 -16.08 20.61
N ASP A 161 -3.20 -15.98 19.66
CA ASP A 161 -2.53 -17.13 19.04
C ASP A 161 -1.01 -17.00 19.17
N ASP A 162 -0.42 -17.79 20.07
CA ASP A 162 1.03 -17.82 20.30
C ASP A 162 1.83 -18.23 19.05
N ASN A 163 1.19 -18.90 18.08
CA ASN A 163 1.80 -19.32 16.82
C ASN A 163 1.54 -18.33 15.67
N LEU A 164 1.26 -17.05 15.95
CA LEU A 164 0.99 -16.07 14.90
C LEU A 164 2.15 -15.87 13.91
N THR A 165 3.36 -16.29 14.29
CA THR A 165 4.47 -16.33 13.35
C THR A 165 4.12 -17.18 12.12
N ASP A 166 3.17 -18.11 12.15
CA ASP A 166 2.79 -18.86 10.94
C ASP A 166 1.75 -18.16 10.04
N LYS A 167 1.20 -17.02 10.47
CA LYS A 167 0.15 -16.29 9.75
C LYS A 167 0.66 -14.96 9.21
N ILE A 168 0.85 -14.91 7.90
CA ILE A 168 1.29 -13.71 7.18
C ILE A 168 0.22 -12.61 7.30
N PHE A 169 0.65 -11.42 7.71
CA PHE A 169 -0.12 -10.19 7.57
C PHE A 169 0.82 -9.03 7.21
N ILE A 170 0.69 -8.46 6.03
CA ILE A 170 1.48 -7.29 5.61
C ILE A 170 0.53 -6.08 5.59
N PRO A 171 0.63 -5.15 6.56
CA PRO A 171 -0.27 -4.02 6.64
C PRO A 171 -0.07 -3.06 5.47
N TYR A 172 -1.13 -2.35 5.07
CA TYR A 172 -1.00 -1.19 4.19
C TYR A 172 -0.07 -0.16 4.84
N PHE A 173 1.16 -0.09 4.33
CA PHE A 173 2.25 0.56 5.03
C PHE A 173 2.06 2.08 5.14
N GLU A 174 1.49 2.69 4.10
CA GLU A 174 1.25 4.14 4.08
C GLU A 174 0.23 4.58 5.15
N LEU A 175 -0.82 3.79 5.38
CA LEU A 175 -1.79 4.09 6.43
C LEU A 175 -1.19 3.86 7.82
N LEU A 176 -0.37 2.82 7.99
CA LEU A 176 0.35 2.56 9.23
C LEU A 176 1.27 3.72 9.60
N THR A 177 2.12 4.17 8.67
CA THR A 177 3.07 5.27 8.93
C THR A 177 2.36 6.60 9.14
N LYS A 178 1.25 6.85 8.43
CA LYS A 178 0.38 7.99 8.68
C LYS A 178 -0.20 8.00 10.10
N ASP A 179 -0.72 6.86 10.57
CA ASP A 179 -1.29 6.74 11.91
C ASP A 179 -0.22 6.98 12.99
N LEU A 180 0.98 6.41 12.81
CA LEU A 180 2.11 6.61 13.71
C LEU A 180 2.54 8.08 13.76
N TYR A 181 2.65 8.74 12.61
CA TYR A 181 2.96 10.17 12.54
C TYR A 181 1.92 11.03 13.25
N VAL A 182 0.63 10.80 12.99
CA VAL A 182 -0.46 11.59 13.60
C VAL A 182 -0.47 11.40 15.11
N ALA A 183 -0.28 10.17 15.62
CA ALA A 183 -0.22 9.91 17.04
C ALA A 183 0.98 10.63 17.71
N ASP A 184 2.15 10.63 17.06
CA ASP A 184 3.37 11.29 17.56
C ASP A 184 3.24 12.82 17.56
N ASP A 185 2.69 13.39 16.48
CA ASP A 185 2.46 14.84 16.37
C ASP A 185 1.46 15.34 17.40
N VAL A 186 0.40 14.58 17.71
CA VAL A 186 -0.56 14.95 18.75
C VAL A 186 0.04 14.76 20.15
N SER A 187 0.78 13.67 20.39
CA SER A 187 1.44 13.39 21.68
C SER A 187 2.47 14.47 22.05
N SER A 188 3.25 14.93 21.07
CA SER A 188 4.25 16.00 21.27
C SER A 188 3.65 17.39 21.53
N ARG A 189 2.40 17.64 21.07
CA ARG A 189 1.70 18.92 21.22
C ARG A 189 0.78 19.00 22.43
N SER A 190 0.34 17.86 22.98
CA SER A 190 -0.63 17.80 24.08
C SER A 190 -0.08 17.00 25.26
N SER A 191 0.20 17.68 26.36
CA SER A 191 0.67 17.03 27.60
C SER A 191 -0.40 16.14 28.23
N LYS A 192 -1.68 16.41 27.99
CA LYS A 192 -2.81 15.80 28.70
C LYS A 192 -3.16 14.37 28.24
N ASP A 193 -2.97 14.09 26.94
CA ASP A 193 -3.29 12.78 26.33
C ASP A 193 -2.03 12.04 25.82
N SER A 194 -0.84 12.56 26.15
CA SER A 194 0.46 12.04 25.69
C SER A 194 0.68 10.56 26.04
N GLY A 195 0.21 10.11 27.22
CA GLY A 195 0.36 8.72 27.67
C GLY A 195 -0.42 7.71 26.83
N ASP A 196 -1.70 7.99 26.54
CA ASP A 196 -2.55 7.09 25.73
C ASP A 196 -2.05 7.01 24.29
N LEU A 197 -1.67 8.15 23.69
CA LEU A 197 -1.16 8.19 22.33
C LEU A 197 0.19 7.47 22.20
N THR A 198 1.07 7.63 23.19
CA THR A 198 2.34 6.87 23.23
C THR A 198 2.06 5.37 23.30
N PHE A 199 1.10 4.94 24.13
CA PHE A 199 0.68 3.53 24.19
C PHE A 199 0.13 3.03 22.84
N GLN A 200 -0.63 3.84 22.11
CA GLN A 200 -1.13 3.48 20.78
C GLN A 200 0.00 3.30 19.74
N ILE A 201 1.04 4.15 19.79
CA ILE A 201 2.24 4.04 18.97
C ILE A 201 2.97 2.72 19.29
N GLU A 202 3.26 2.50 20.58
CA GLU A 202 3.93 1.29 21.05
C GLU A 202 3.20 0.01 20.62
N ARG A 203 1.87 0.00 20.80
CA ARG A 203 1.04 -1.14 20.41
C ARG A 203 1.07 -1.36 18.90
N SER A 204 1.09 -0.30 18.09
CA SER A 204 1.19 -0.41 16.63
C SER A 204 2.55 -0.96 16.18
N ILE A 205 3.64 -0.53 16.82
CA ILE A 205 4.99 -1.06 16.59
C ILE A 205 5.05 -2.54 17.01
N HIS A 206 4.44 -2.90 18.14
CA HIS A 206 4.39 -4.28 18.61
C HIS A 206 3.76 -5.24 17.58
N TYR A 207 2.60 -4.89 17.01
CA TYR A 207 2.01 -5.73 15.96
C TYR A 207 2.87 -5.79 14.70
N PHE A 208 3.50 -4.68 14.31
CA PHE A 208 4.42 -4.67 13.17
C PHE A 208 5.60 -5.63 13.39
N GLU A 209 6.16 -5.67 14.60
CA GLU A 209 7.20 -6.63 14.99
C GLU A 209 6.74 -8.09 14.92
N ILE A 210 5.51 -8.39 15.36
CA ILE A 210 4.95 -9.75 15.22
C ILE A 210 4.83 -10.12 13.74
N TRP A 211 4.19 -9.25 12.95
CA TRP A 211 3.84 -9.54 11.57
C TRP A 211 5.03 -9.65 10.63
N LYS A 212 6.08 -8.84 10.80
CA LYS A 212 7.27 -8.94 9.96
C LYS A 212 8.04 -10.26 10.17
N ASN A 213 7.91 -10.84 11.35
CA ASN A 213 8.54 -12.11 11.69
C ASN A 213 7.70 -13.35 11.28
N ALA A 214 6.61 -13.15 10.53
CA ALA A 214 5.81 -14.27 10.04
C ALA A 214 6.62 -15.21 9.13
N GLN A 215 6.61 -16.51 9.41
CA GLN A 215 7.11 -17.59 8.59
C GLN A 215 6.39 -17.62 7.24
N CYS A 216 7.19 -17.70 6.19
CA CYS A 216 6.71 -17.81 4.82
C CYS A 216 7.25 -19.11 4.24
N SER A 217 6.36 -20.06 3.94
CA SER A 217 6.72 -21.35 3.33
C SER A 217 6.78 -21.31 1.81
N PHE A 218 6.55 -20.13 1.21
CA PHE A 218 6.57 -19.97 -0.24
C PHE A 218 8.02 -20.03 -0.74
N LYS A 219 8.23 -20.75 -1.83
CA LYS A 219 9.54 -20.83 -2.48
C LYS A 219 9.70 -19.70 -3.49
N ASP A 220 10.87 -19.10 -3.48
CA ASP A 220 11.28 -18.09 -4.45
C ASP A 220 11.34 -18.70 -5.87
N ILE A 221 10.86 -17.92 -6.84
CA ILE A 221 10.95 -18.21 -8.27
C ILE A 221 11.85 -17.14 -8.89
N PRO A 222 13.14 -17.44 -9.11
CA PRO A 222 14.16 -16.43 -9.46
C PRO A 222 13.79 -15.55 -10.67
N ASN A 223 13.19 -16.16 -11.70
CA ASN A 223 12.82 -15.45 -12.93
C ASN A 223 11.74 -14.37 -12.68
N ILE A 224 10.77 -14.66 -11.80
CA ILE A 224 9.70 -13.72 -11.44
C ILE A 224 10.25 -12.63 -10.53
N ILE A 225 11.03 -13.00 -9.52
CA ILE A 225 11.65 -12.05 -8.58
C ILE A 225 12.56 -11.08 -9.33
N SER A 226 13.47 -11.60 -10.16
CA SER A 226 14.39 -10.79 -10.95
C SER A 226 13.64 -9.80 -11.84
N PHE A 227 12.53 -10.20 -12.46
CA PHE A 227 11.69 -9.29 -13.23
C PHE A 227 11.06 -8.20 -12.34
N LEU A 228 10.43 -8.59 -11.23
CA LEU A 228 9.77 -7.66 -10.29
C LEU A 228 10.76 -6.64 -9.72
N GLU A 229 12.03 -7.04 -9.54
CA GLU A 229 13.11 -6.20 -9.02
C GLU A 229 13.92 -5.48 -10.11
N SER A 230 13.71 -5.77 -11.41
CA SER A 230 14.49 -5.19 -12.52
C SER A 230 14.27 -3.69 -12.81
N ASP A 231 15.30 -2.86 -12.77
CA ASP A 231 15.21 -1.40 -13.02
C ASP A 231 14.80 -0.99 -14.46
N VAL A 232 14.64 -1.97 -15.35
CA VAL A 232 14.33 -1.75 -16.78
C VAL A 232 12.97 -1.09 -17.02
N ILE A 233 12.06 -1.12 -16.04
CA ILE A 233 10.65 -0.74 -16.22
C ILE A 233 10.39 0.73 -15.85
N THR A 234 11.34 1.40 -15.18
CA THR A 234 11.24 2.84 -14.87
C THR A 234 11.64 3.69 -16.07
N ASP A 235 10.79 3.69 -17.10
CA ASP A 235 10.79 4.78 -18.08
C ASP A 235 10.44 6.07 -17.33
N ARG A 236 11.27 7.12 -17.46
CA ARG A 236 11.21 8.34 -16.64
C ARG A 236 9.88 9.10 -16.74
N SER A 237 9.01 8.74 -17.69
CA SER A 237 7.68 9.29 -17.88
C SER A 237 6.59 8.74 -16.93
N CYS A 238 6.88 7.72 -16.11
CA CYS A 238 5.92 7.05 -15.21
C CYS A 238 6.30 7.10 -13.73
N GLN A 239 7.10 8.08 -13.31
CA GLN A 239 7.47 8.29 -11.92
C GLN A 239 6.29 8.86 -11.12
N GLY A 240 5.44 7.95 -10.64
CA GLY A 240 4.43 8.22 -9.63
C GLY A 240 4.88 7.71 -8.29
N HIS A 241 5.68 8.50 -7.59
CA HIS A 241 6.18 8.16 -6.26
C HIS A 241 5.01 8.01 -5.29
N LEU A 242 4.76 6.82 -4.74
CA LEU A 242 3.75 6.59 -3.70
C LEU A 242 4.16 7.20 -2.34
N LEU A 243 5.46 7.46 -2.14
CA LEU A 243 6.05 7.74 -0.82
C LEU A 243 7.09 8.88 -0.82
N GLN A 244 6.87 9.96 -1.58
CA GLN A 244 7.56 11.20 -1.23
C GLN A 244 6.81 11.85 -0.06
N SER A 245 7.49 11.91 1.09
CA SER A 245 7.06 12.65 2.26
C SER A 245 7.11 14.16 1.96
N GLU A 246 6.12 14.67 1.24
CA GLU A 246 5.96 16.10 1.14
C GLU A 246 5.03 16.64 2.25
N SER A 247 5.62 17.58 3.00
CA SER A 247 5.06 18.65 3.84
C SER A 247 3.73 18.38 4.59
N PHE A 248 3.85 18.08 5.89
CA PHE A 248 2.74 18.22 6.85
C PHE A 248 2.52 19.66 7.33
N THR A 249 3.21 20.64 6.73
CA THR A 249 3.10 22.06 7.08
C THR A 249 2.33 22.82 6.01
N SER A 250 1.00 22.85 6.12
CA SER A 250 0.21 24.08 5.96
C SER A 250 -1.25 23.81 6.31
N CYS A 251 -1.60 24.06 7.56
CA CYS A 251 -2.86 24.73 7.84
C CYS A 251 -2.54 25.84 8.86
N GLY A 252 -1.86 26.87 8.35
CA GLY A 252 -1.71 28.12 9.07
C GLY A 252 -3.07 28.79 9.24
N SER A 253 -3.46 28.94 10.51
CA SER A 253 -4.15 30.11 11.06
C SER A 253 -5.30 30.71 10.23
N ASN A 254 -6.50 30.15 10.42
CA ASN A 254 -7.71 30.89 10.80
C ASN A 254 -8.93 30.00 10.48
N GLN A 255 -9.48 29.34 11.50
CA GLN A 255 -10.91 29.44 11.78
C GLN A 255 -11.26 28.72 13.08
N ARG A 256 -12.13 29.43 13.77
CA ARG A 256 -12.73 29.17 15.08
C ARG A 256 -13.60 27.93 15.00
N SER A 257 -13.54 27.08 16.02
CA SER A 257 -14.62 26.19 16.47
C SER A 257 -15.36 25.41 15.38
N GLU A 258 -15.00 24.14 15.16
CA GLU A 258 -16.00 23.12 14.84
C GLU A 258 -15.49 21.73 15.23
N ARG A 259 -16.17 21.12 16.21
CA ARG A 259 -16.12 19.69 16.48
C ARG A 259 -16.75 18.95 15.29
N THR A 260 -16.33 17.71 15.09
CA THR A 260 -17.00 16.61 14.36
C THR A 260 -16.71 16.42 12.86
N SER A 261 -16.32 15.17 12.54
CA SER A 261 -16.39 14.49 11.24
C SER A 261 -15.76 15.18 10.03
N ALA A 262 -14.55 14.75 9.67
CA ALA A 262 -14.07 14.94 8.30
C ALA A 262 -15.08 14.27 7.34
N ARG A 263 -15.74 15.07 6.50
CA ARG A 263 -16.70 14.57 5.50
C ARG A 263 -15.97 13.64 4.51
N PRO A 264 -16.63 12.55 4.04
CA PRO A 264 -16.12 11.63 3.01
C PRO A 264 -15.32 12.25 1.86
N THR A 265 -15.74 13.43 1.43
CA THR A 265 -15.16 14.17 0.31
C THR A 265 -13.75 14.71 0.59
N GLU A 266 -13.40 15.05 1.83
CA GLU A 266 -12.07 15.58 2.17
C GLU A 266 -11.01 14.46 2.28
N ALA A 267 -11.40 13.24 2.64
CA ALA A 267 -10.49 12.10 2.69
C ALA A 267 -10.11 11.59 1.28
N ILE A 268 -11.08 11.57 0.35
CA ILE A 268 -10.83 11.33 -1.08
C ILE A 268 -10.00 12.47 -1.68
N LYS A 269 -10.29 13.74 -1.35
CA LYS A 269 -9.44 14.86 -1.75
C LYS A 269 -8.05 14.79 -1.13
N TRP A 270 -7.86 14.20 0.05
CA TRP A 270 -6.54 14.02 0.65
C TRP A 270 -5.71 12.97 -0.10
N VAL A 271 -6.27 11.78 -0.36
CA VAL A 271 -5.60 10.76 -1.19
C VAL A 271 -5.34 11.30 -2.59
N ARG A 272 -6.33 11.96 -3.19
CA ARG A 272 -6.23 12.56 -4.52
C ARG A 272 -5.24 13.73 -4.57
N ARG A 273 -5.20 14.63 -3.58
CA ARG A 273 -4.21 15.73 -3.48
C ARG A 273 -2.81 15.20 -3.23
N LYS A 274 -2.65 14.16 -2.40
CA LYS A 274 -1.34 13.51 -2.18
C LYS A 274 -0.84 12.90 -3.50
N VAL A 275 -1.70 12.15 -4.19
CA VAL A 275 -1.41 11.58 -5.51
C VAL A 275 -1.14 12.68 -6.56
N GLU A 276 -1.97 13.73 -6.67
CA GLU A 276 -1.81 14.83 -7.64
C GLU A 276 -0.55 15.69 -7.38
N TYR A 277 -0.18 15.91 -6.11
CA TYR A 277 1.04 16.63 -5.72
C TYR A 277 2.31 15.88 -6.14
N LEU A 278 2.30 14.55 -5.97
CA LEU A 278 3.37 13.61 -6.37
C LEU A 278 3.60 13.50 -7.89
N PHE A 279 2.82 14.19 -8.73
CA PHE A 279 2.95 14.21 -10.19
C PHE A 279 3.10 15.63 -10.79
N SER A 280 3.36 16.65 -9.96
CA SER A 280 3.43 18.06 -10.40
C SER A 280 4.82 18.70 -10.37
N GLN A 281 5.88 17.90 -10.26
CA GLN A 281 7.28 18.30 -10.53
C GLN A 281 8.01 17.21 -11.32
#